data_AF-A0A6C0E8Z4-F1
#
_entry.id   AF-A0A6C0E8Z4-F1
#
_cell.length_a   1.000
_cell.length_b   1.000
_cell.length_c   1.000
_cell.angle_alpha   90.00
_cell.angle_beta   90.00
_cell.angle_gamma   90.00
#
_symmetry.space_group_name_H-M   'P 1'
#
loop_
_entity.id
_entity.type
_entity.pdbx_description
1 polymer ?
#
loop_
_entity_poly.entity_id
_entity_poly.type
_entity_poly.pdbx_seq_one_letter_code
_entity_poly.pdbx_strand_id
1 'polypeptide(L)'
;MRFYNQLQIIGIIIVIILYFILPDKSSEGFTSSDNNQAKFQVIYPEFSEIEKVITSGDYFKLFKELDFQARDCPPVTSYCKKKYSSLSSSLTPLEQSQFTIFYTDIIESIPTQHRKHFLRPVIKIAKTHGIENKFPHTHHDIIFLDQKFFQKILRYNKGNIKDYVSEASTIIHEITHLLQRDQPQIYDNLYNSWKFQSISYQYLNCNFPHHIIQRIRLNPDELPHYRFWVWNSKVLPIVLYESSKAKSINDVVYIGMRWDKPHDKIRAETDYLDRFTDYQDYFGITNNHYHPLEIHAEYQAVKFIEFLDGFITLQSPAYLEYKKYLN
;
A
#
# COMPACT_ATOMS: atom_id res chain seq x y z
N MET A 1 -3.86 -30.28 53.24
CA MET A 1 -4.52 -29.10 52.64
C MET A 1 -3.59 -27.89 52.47
N ARG A 2 -2.76 -27.49 53.46
CA ARG A 2 -1.84 -26.33 53.33
C ARG A 2 -0.73 -26.46 52.27
N PHE A 3 -0.23 -27.67 52.00
CA PHE A 3 0.82 -27.91 51.00
C PHE A 3 0.35 -27.68 49.55
N TYR A 4 -0.94 -27.88 49.29
CA TYR A 4 -1.50 -27.75 47.94
C TYR A 4 -1.58 -26.28 47.50
N ASN A 5 -1.91 -25.39 48.43
CA ASN A 5 -1.98 -23.95 48.17
C ASN A 5 -0.60 -23.34 47.90
N GLN A 6 0.47 -23.85 48.52
CA GLN A 6 1.83 -23.37 48.28
C GLN A 6 2.34 -23.74 46.89
N LEU A 7 2.04 -24.96 46.42
CA LEU A 7 2.40 -25.39 45.05
C LEU A 7 1.65 -24.61 43.98
N GLN A 8 0.38 -24.25 44.20
CA GLN A 8 -0.39 -23.40 43.28
C GLN A 8 0.18 -21.98 43.18
N ILE A 9 0.56 -21.37 44.31
CA ILE A 9 1.17 -20.04 44.32
C ILE A 9 2.51 -20.04 43.59
N ILE A 10 3.36 -21.05 43.85
CA ILE A 10 4.65 -21.20 43.15
C ILE A 10 4.42 -21.40 41.64
N GLY A 11 3.43 -22.19 41.24
CA GLY A 11 3.07 -22.38 39.84
C GLY A 11 2.64 -21.08 39.14
N ILE A 12 1.80 -20.26 39.79
CA ILE A 12 1.37 -18.96 39.25
C ILE A 12 2.56 -18.00 39.12
N ILE A 13 3.45 -17.95 40.13
CA ILE A 13 4.65 -17.10 40.09
C ILE A 13 5.57 -17.53 38.95
N ILE A 14 5.78 -18.84 38.74
CA ILE A 14 6.59 -19.36 37.62
C ILE A 14 5.97 -18.97 36.27
N VAL A 15 4.65 -19.07 36.10
CA VAL A 15 3.98 -18.66 34.85
C VAL A 15 4.12 -17.16 34.60
N ILE A 16 3.99 -16.33 35.63
CA ILE A 16 4.18 -14.87 35.52
C ILE A 16 5.64 -14.56 35.17
N ILE A 17 6.61 -15.19 35.84
CA ILE A 17 8.03 -15.01 35.55
C ILE A 17 8.35 -15.46 34.12
N LEU A 18 7.82 -16.60 33.67
CA LEU A 18 8.00 -17.06 32.28
C LEU A 18 7.35 -16.09 31.29
N TYR A 19 6.19 -15.51 31.60
CA TYR A 19 5.55 -14.50 30.75
C TYR A 19 6.39 -13.22 30.57
N PHE A 20 7.14 -12.81 31.61
CA PHE A 20 8.01 -11.63 31.56
C PHE A 20 9.46 -11.91 31.13
N ILE A 21 9.94 -13.15 31.25
CA ILE A 21 11.31 -13.56 30.86
C ILE A 21 11.36 -14.15 29.45
N LEU A 22 10.28 -14.79 28.99
CA LEU A 22 10.23 -15.21 27.59
C LEU A 22 10.39 -13.92 26.76
N PRO A 23 11.42 -13.84 25.90
CA PRO A 23 11.54 -12.72 25.01
C PRO A 23 10.21 -12.60 24.32
N ASP A 24 9.65 -11.37 24.35
CA ASP A 24 8.53 -11.04 23.50
C ASP A 24 8.86 -11.69 22.16
N LYS A 25 7.96 -12.52 21.62
CA LYS A 25 8.11 -12.96 20.24
C LYS A 25 7.89 -11.70 19.44
N SER A 26 8.90 -10.83 19.47
CA SER A 26 9.01 -9.60 18.74
C SER A 26 8.67 -10.07 17.34
N SER A 27 7.53 -9.57 16.87
CA SER A 27 7.13 -9.59 15.48
C SER A 27 8.40 -9.64 14.66
N GLU A 28 8.60 -10.68 13.85
CA GLU A 28 9.70 -10.73 12.90
C GLU A 28 9.66 -9.40 12.15
N GLY A 29 10.52 -8.45 12.56
CA GLY A 29 10.54 -7.11 12.01
C GLY A 29 10.93 -7.23 10.54
N PHE A 30 10.70 -6.18 9.75
CA PHE A 30 11.10 -6.21 8.34
C PHE A 30 12.63 -6.37 8.24
N THR A 31 13.11 -7.59 8.07
CA THR A 31 14.52 -7.89 7.86
C THR A 31 14.72 -8.08 6.36
N SER A 32 15.11 -7.02 5.66
CA SER A 32 15.91 -7.21 4.45
C SER A 32 17.33 -7.50 4.93
N SER A 33 17.84 -8.70 4.65
CA SER A 33 19.24 -9.04 4.88
C SER A 33 20.12 -8.19 3.96
N ASP A 34 20.64 -7.06 4.45
CA ASP A 34 21.97 -6.50 4.16
C ASP A 34 22.03 -4.96 4.29
N ASN A 35 22.86 -4.49 5.23
CA ASN A 35 23.00 -3.09 5.63
C ASN A 35 24.01 -2.26 4.80
N ASN A 36 24.49 -2.73 3.65
CA ASN A 36 25.53 -2.00 2.90
C ASN A 36 24.93 -1.06 1.83
N GLN A 37 25.31 0.21 1.93
CA GLN A 37 24.92 1.35 1.08
C GLN A 37 25.20 1.14 -0.42
N ALA A 38 26.09 0.20 -0.77
CA ALA A 38 26.40 -0.21 -2.14
C ALA A 38 25.33 -1.11 -2.82
N LYS A 39 24.13 -1.26 -2.22
CA LYS A 39 23.11 -2.21 -2.69
C LYS A 39 21.91 -1.62 -3.41
N PHE A 40 21.63 -0.32 -3.29
CA PHE A 40 20.41 0.25 -3.85
C PHE A 40 20.63 0.68 -5.30
N GLN A 41 19.93 0.03 -6.23
CA GLN A 41 20.04 0.28 -7.67
C GLN A 41 18.69 0.63 -8.27
N VAL A 42 18.70 1.61 -9.19
CA VAL A 42 17.60 1.86 -10.12
C VAL A 42 17.90 1.16 -11.44
N ILE A 43 16.95 0.36 -11.91
CA ILE A 43 16.95 -0.20 -13.25
C ILE A 43 15.92 0.56 -14.08
N TYR A 44 16.29 0.91 -15.31
CA TYR A 44 15.40 1.48 -16.31
C TYR A 44 15.10 0.39 -17.33
N PRO A 45 13.95 -0.29 -17.23
CA PRO A 45 13.65 -1.43 -18.09
C PRO A 45 13.56 -1.01 -19.56
N GLU A 46 13.91 -1.95 -20.45
CA GLU A 46 13.68 -1.78 -21.88
C GLU A 46 12.17 -1.69 -22.17
N PHE A 47 11.81 -0.99 -23.25
CA PHE A 47 10.40 -0.75 -23.60
C PHE A 47 9.59 -2.05 -23.73
N SER A 48 10.20 -3.12 -24.24
CA SER A 48 9.54 -4.43 -24.38
C SER A 48 9.21 -5.08 -23.04
N GLU A 49 10.02 -4.85 -22.00
CA GLU A 49 9.73 -5.30 -20.64
C GLU A 49 8.58 -4.49 -20.03
N ILE A 50 8.62 -3.15 -20.20
CA ILE A 50 7.55 -2.25 -19.77
C ILE A 50 6.22 -2.67 -20.39
N GLU A 51 6.18 -2.88 -21.71
CA GLU A 51 5.00 -3.32 -22.44
C GLU A 51 4.49 -4.66 -21.90
N LYS A 52 5.37 -5.64 -21.70
CA LYS A 52 4.99 -6.96 -21.18
C LYS A 52 4.33 -6.87 -19.80
N VAL A 53 4.87 -6.06 -18.91
CA VAL A 53 4.39 -5.91 -17.52
C VAL A 53 3.07 -5.14 -17.49
N ILE A 54 3.01 -3.99 -18.15
CA ILE A 54 1.83 -3.12 -18.11
C ILE A 54 0.65 -3.70 -18.89
N THR A 55 0.92 -4.53 -19.90
CA THR A 55 -0.12 -5.27 -20.66
C THR A 55 -0.37 -6.68 -20.14
N SER A 56 0.21 -7.04 -18.98
CA SER A 56 0.09 -8.38 -18.41
C SER A 56 -1.38 -8.73 -18.20
N GLY A 57 -1.74 -9.96 -18.56
CA GLY A 57 -3.15 -10.38 -18.61
C GLY A 57 -3.84 -10.36 -17.24
N ASP A 58 -3.08 -10.47 -16.16
CA ASP A 58 -3.65 -10.70 -14.82
C ASP A 58 -4.37 -9.47 -14.28
N TYR A 59 -3.92 -8.26 -14.63
CA TYR A 59 -4.62 -7.02 -14.27
C TYR A 59 -5.97 -6.90 -15.01
N PHE A 60 -5.94 -6.97 -16.36
CA PHE A 60 -7.16 -6.79 -17.17
C PHE A 60 -8.17 -7.94 -17.04
N LYS A 61 -7.76 -9.13 -16.59
CA LYS A 61 -8.67 -10.25 -16.29
C LYS A 61 -9.61 -9.94 -15.12
N LEU A 62 -9.23 -9.02 -14.24
CA LEU A 62 -10.02 -8.60 -13.08
C LEU A 62 -10.90 -7.39 -13.36
N PHE A 63 -10.80 -6.80 -14.56
CA PHE A 63 -11.60 -5.64 -14.92
C PHE A 63 -13.07 -6.03 -15.03
N LYS A 64 -13.90 -5.25 -14.36
CA LYS A 64 -15.35 -5.25 -14.55
C LYS A 64 -15.71 -4.25 -15.65
N GLU A 65 -16.95 -4.27 -16.11
CA GLU A 65 -17.42 -3.34 -17.15
C GLU A 65 -17.13 -1.88 -16.77
N LEU A 66 -17.35 -1.51 -15.50
CA LEU A 66 -17.05 -0.17 -15.01
C LEU A 66 -15.56 0.15 -14.96
N ASP A 67 -14.68 -0.83 -14.73
CA ASP A 67 -13.23 -0.59 -14.78
C ASP A 67 -12.76 -0.28 -16.20
N PHE A 68 -13.29 -1.00 -17.19
CA PHE A 68 -13.05 -0.70 -18.61
C PHE A 68 -13.57 0.70 -18.95
N GLN A 69 -14.83 0.99 -18.60
CA GLN A 69 -15.46 2.27 -18.89
C GLN A 69 -14.71 3.46 -18.24
N ALA A 70 -14.40 3.37 -16.95
CA ALA A 70 -13.75 4.45 -16.20
C ALA A 70 -12.31 4.73 -16.67
N ARG A 71 -11.67 3.75 -17.34
CA ARG A 71 -10.33 3.88 -17.95
C ARG A 71 -10.39 4.24 -19.43
N ASP A 72 -11.60 4.51 -19.95
CA ASP A 72 -11.84 4.80 -21.36
C ASP A 72 -11.25 3.69 -22.24
N CYS A 73 -11.52 2.45 -21.85
CA CYS A 73 -11.25 1.25 -22.62
C CYS A 73 -12.60 0.62 -23.01
N PRO A 74 -12.79 0.24 -24.28
CA PRO A 74 -13.81 -0.74 -24.64
C PRO A 74 -13.58 -2.03 -23.83
N PRO A 75 -14.62 -2.85 -23.60
CA PRO A 75 -14.51 -4.17 -22.94
C PRO A 75 -13.85 -5.21 -23.87
N VAL A 76 -12.76 -4.81 -24.54
CA VAL A 76 -11.94 -5.60 -25.44
C VAL A 76 -10.51 -5.47 -24.93
N THR A 77 -10.04 -6.50 -24.22
CA THR A 77 -8.74 -6.47 -23.55
C THR A 77 -7.59 -6.10 -24.49
N SER A 78 -7.61 -6.53 -25.75
CA SER A 78 -6.57 -6.18 -26.73
C SER A 78 -6.49 -4.68 -27.02
N TYR A 79 -7.63 -3.97 -27.05
CA TYR A 79 -7.63 -2.52 -27.18
C TYR A 79 -6.99 -1.86 -25.96
N CYS A 80 -7.39 -2.29 -24.77
CA CYS A 80 -6.91 -1.71 -23.52
C CYS A 80 -5.40 -1.92 -23.36
N LYS A 81 -4.90 -3.11 -23.69
CA LYS A 81 -3.46 -3.40 -23.78
C LYS A 81 -2.74 -2.49 -24.78
N LYS A 82 -3.30 -2.31 -25.99
CA LYS A 82 -2.72 -1.42 -27.00
C LYS A 82 -2.67 0.03 -26.52
N LYS A 83 -3.73 0.51 -25.86
CA LYS A 83 -3.78 1.85 -25.25
C LYS A 83 -2.66 2.01 -24.22
N TYR A 84 -2.55 1.08 -23.26
CA TYR A 84 -1.55 1.14 -22.19
C TYR A 84 -0.11 1.06 -22.74
N SER A 85 0.13 0.19 -23.72
CA SER A 85 1.42 0.14 -24.43
C SER A 85 1.73 1.47 -25.12
N SER A 86 0.78 2.05 -25.87
CA SER A 86 0.99 3.32 -26.58
C SER A 86 1.19 4.54 -25.68
N LEU A 87 0.74 4.46 -24.43
CA LEU A 87 0.91 5.48 -23.41
C LEU A 87 2.13 5.22 -22.51
N SER A 88 2.89 4.16 -22.77
CA SER A 88 4.16 3.88 -22.10
C SER A 88 5.32 4.39 -22.94
N SER A 89 6.44 4.73 -22.31
CA SER A 89 7.63 5.16 -23.03
C SER A 89 8.90 4.92 -22.21
N SER A 90 10.04 4.76 -22.91
CA SER A 90 11.34 4.73 -22.25
C SER A 90 11.68 6.09 -21.66
N LEU A 91 12.41 6.08 -20.54
CA LEU A 91 13.04 7.29 -20.02
C LEU A 91 14.23 7.68 -20.91
N THR A 92 14.38 8.98 -21.16
CA THR A 92 15.56 9.54 -21.81
C THR A 92 16.79 9.45 -20.89
N PRO A 93 18.02 9.46 -21.42
CA PRO A 93 19.23 9.43 -20.59
C PRO A 93 19.30 10.55 -19.54
N LEU A 94 18.76 11.73 -19.86
CA LEU A 94 18.68 12.86 -18.91
C LEU A 94 17.71 12.55 -17.77
N GLU A 95 16.50 12.06 -18.07
CA GLU A 95 15.53 11.67 -17.04
C GLU A 95 16.07 10.55 -16.15
N GLN A 96 16.76 9.56 -16.74
CA GLN A 96 17.40 8.47 -16.00
C GLN A 96 18.49 9.00 -15.06
N SER A 97 19.41 9.81 -15.56
CA SER A 97 20.48 10.41 -14.74
C SER A 97 19.89 11.22 -13.58
N GLN A 98 18.89 12.06 -13.89
CA GLN A 98 18.25 12.92 -12.90
C GLN A 98 17.47 12.14 -11.84
N PHE A 99 16.72 11.10 -12.25
CA PHE A 99 16.02 10.23 -11.31
C PHE A 99 17.01 9.50 -10.40
N THR A 100 18.13 9.00 -10.93
CA THR A 100 19.19 8.36 -10.13
C THR A 100 19.73 9.31 -9.06
N ILE A 101 20.00 10.57 -9.41
CA ILE A 101 20.45 11.59 -8.45
C ILE A 101 19.39 11.83 -7.38
N PHE A 102 18.13 12.03 -7.80
CA PHE A 102 17.00 12.25 -6.89
C PHE A 102 16.81 11.08 -5.92
N TYR A 103 16.82 9.84 -6.42
CA TYR A 103 16.67 8.65 -5.60
C TYR A 103 17.85 8.43 -4.65
N THR A 104 19.07 8.79 -5.08
CA THR A 104 20.25 8.74 -4.20
C THR A 104 20.04 9.64 -2.97
N ASP A 105 19.50 10.85 -3.16
CA ASP A 105 19.22 11.75 -2.03
C ASP A 105 18.08 11.24 -1.13
N ILE A 106 17.07 10.56 -1.69
CA ILE A 106 16.05 9.85 -0.89
C ILE A 106 16.72 8.81 0.02
N ILE A 107 17.63 7.98 -0.53
CA ILE A 107 18.36 6.95 0.24
C ILE A 107 19.23 7.60 1.33
N GLU A 108 19.95 8.67 0.99
CA GLU A 108 20.82 9.39 1.91
C GLU A 108 20.03 10.06 3.05
N SER A 109 18.79 10.47 2.78
CA SER A 109 17.88 11.08 3.76
C SER A 109 17.30 10.08 4.78
N ILE A 110 17.32 8.79 4.48
CA ILE A 110 16.84 7.75 5.41
C ILE A 110 18.01 7.29 6.28
N PRO A 111 17.89 7.35 7.63
CA PRO A 111 18.93 6.84 8.53
C PRO A 111 19.26 5.37 8.23
N THR A 112 20.54 5.03 8.23
CA THR A 112 21.04 3.72 7.78
C THR A 112 20.31 2.54 8.43
N GLN A 113 20.02 2.62 9.73
CA GLN A 113 19.32 1.57 10.47
C GLN A 113 17.87 1.33 9.99
N HIS A 114 17.23 2.32 9.38
CA HIS A 114 15.87 2.22 8.88
C HIS A 114 15.79 1.82 7.40
N ARG A 115 16.88 1.92 6.62
CA ARG A 115 16.86 1.71 5.16
C ARG A 115 16.22 0.39 4.73
N LYS A 116 16.47 -0.71 5.45
CA LYS A 116 15.88 -2.04 5.17
C LYS A 116 14.35 -2.08 5.23
N HIS A 117 13.72 -1.13 5.94
CA HIS A 117 12.27 -1.01 6.08
C HIS A 117 11.66 -0.11 5.01
N PHE A 118 12.44 0.78 4.39
CA PHE A 118 11.97 1.81 3.47
C PHE A 118 12.37 1.54 2.02
N LEU A 119 13.45 0.80 1.81
CA LEU A 119 14.10 0.69 0.52
C LEU A 119 14.17 -0.75 0.08
N ARG A 120 13.85 -0.97 -1.19
CA ARG A 120 14.10 -2.22 -1.89
C ARG A 120 15.48 -2.15 -2.55
N PRO A 121 16.31 -3.21 -2.47
CA PRO A 121 17.65 -3.21 -3.08
C PRO A 121 17.65 -2.84 -4.57
N VAL A 122 16.66 -3.32 -5.32
CA VAL A 122 16.51 -2.99 -6.72
C VAL A 122 15.11 -2.46 -6.96
N ILE A 123 15.00 -1.30 -7.60
CA ILE A 123 13.72 -0.77 -8.08
C ILE A 123 13.78 -0.60 -9.60
N LYS A 124 12.64 -0.85 -10.25
CA LYS A 124 12.48 -0.60 -11.68
C LYS A 124 11.53 0.56 -11.89
N ILE A 125 11.92 1.51 -12.73
CA ILE A 125 11.13 2.72 -12.98
C ILE A 125 10.75 2.79 -14.45
N ALA A 126 9.47 2.98 -14.72
CA ALA A 126 8.92 3.19 -16.05
C ALA A 126 8.13 4.51 -16.13
N LYS A 127 8.08 5.07 -17.35
CA LYS A 127 7.37 6.32 -17.63
C LYS A 127 6.10 6.06 -18.43
N THR A 128 5.00 6.67 -18.01
CA THR A 128 3.70 6.63 -18.69
C THR A 128 3.20 8.03 -19.03
N HIS A 129 2.16 8.11 -19.84
CA HIS A 129 1.46 9.34 -20.19
C HIS A 129 -0.05 9.17 -19.98
N GLY A 130 -0.58 9.63 -18.86
CA GLY A 130 -2.03 9.63 -18.62
C GLY A 130 -2.65 8.26 -18.27
N ILE A 131 -1.85 7.23 -18.05
CA ILE A 131 -2.34 5.93 -17.56
C ILE A 131 -2.83 6.10 -16.11
N GLU A 132 -3.92 5.39 -15.75
CA GLU A 132 -4.51 5.43 -14.41
C GLU A 132 -4.71 6.87 -13.89
N ASN A 133 -5.25 7.77 -14.72
CA ASN A 133 -5.42 9.20 -14.39
C ASN A 133 -4.14 9.91 -13.90
N LYS A 134 -2.96 9.42 -14.30
CA LYS A 134 -1.63 9.92 -13.90
C LYS A 134 -1.26 9.59 -12.45
N PHE A 135 -2.02 8.72 -11.78
CA PHE A 135 -1.61 8.23 -10.48
C PHE A 135 -0.34 7.38 -10.62
N PRO A 136 0.66 7.60 -9.76
CA PRO A 136 1.68 6.61 -9.47
C PRO A 136 1.02 5.28 -9.10
N HIS A 137 1.60 4.18 -9.54
CA HIS A 137 1.17 2.84 -9.20
C HIS A 137 2.27 1.83 -9.51
N THR A 138 2.14 0.63 -8.99
CA THR A 138 3.01 -0.51 -9.30
C THR A 138 2.28 -1.57 -10.11
N HIS A 139 2.99 -2.16 -11.09
CA HIS A 139 2.63 -3.45 -11.65
C HIS A 139 3.81 -4.40 -11.50
N HIS A 140 3.59 -5.54 -10.83
CA HIS A 140 4.63 -6.53 -10.54
C HIS A 140 5.81 -5.91 -9.79
N ASP A 141 6.98 -5.75 -10.41
CA ASP A 141 8.18 -5.20 -9.80
C ASP A 141 8.59 -3.84 -10.38
N ILE A 142 7.71 -3.20 -11.16
CA ILE A 142 7.93 -1.91 -11.83
C ILE A 142 7.02 -0.84 -11.23
N ILE A 143 7.60 0.30 -10.89
CA ILE A 143 6.90 1.53 -10.51
C ILE A 143 6.66 2.35 -11.78
N PHE A 144 5.41 2.72 -12.02
CA PHE A 144 5.00 3.52 -13.15
C PHE A 144 4.70 4.95 -12.70
N LEU A 145 5.39 5.91 -13.30
CA LEU A 145 5.24 7.32 -13.00
C LEU A 145 4.83 8.09 -14.27
N ASP A 146 3.88 9.01 -14.14
CA ASP A 146 3.47 9.85 -15.26
C ASP A 146 4.61 10.78 -15.70
N GLN A 147 4.64 11.13 -16.99
CA GLN A 147 5.60 12.07 -17.57
C GLN A 147 5.73 13.37 -16.78
N LYS A 148 4.65 13.87 -16.17
CA LYS A 148 4.70 15.07 -15.33
C LYS A 148 5.62 14.92 -14.11
N PHE A 149 5.74 13.72 -13.54
CA PHE A 149 6.68 13.46 -12.45
C PHE A 149 8.12 13.74 -12.93
N PHE A 150 8.49 13.19 -14.08
CA PHE A 150 9.81 13.39 -14.67
C PHE A 150 10.07 14.87 -15.00
N GLN A 151 9.09 15.57 -15.56
CA GLN A 151 9.20 17.01 -15.84
C GLN A 151 9.52 17.85 -14.59
N LYS A 152 9.00 17.46 -13.42
CA LYS A 152 9.30 18.14 -12.16
C LYS A 152 10.71 17.84 -11.68
N ILE A 153 11.09 16.56 -11.62
CA ILE A 153 12.42 16.17 -11.12
C ILE A 153 13.55 16.59 -12.06
N LEU A 154 13.29 16.88 -13.34
CA LEU A 154 14.28 17.49 -14.25
C LEU A 154 14.84 18.83 -13.76
N ARG A 155 14.17 19.48 -12.80
CA ARG A 155 14.62 20.72 -12.16
C ARG A 155 15.29 20.49 -10.79
N TYR A 156 15.36 19.22 -10.36
CA TYR A 156 15.90 18.85 -9.07
C TYR A 156 17.41 19.11 -9.02
N ASN A 157 17.85 19.76 -7.95
CA ASN A 157 19.27 19.91 -7.64
C ASN A 157 19.61 19.03 -6.44
N LYS A 158 20.75 18.34 -6.51
CA LYS A 158 21.23 17.46 -5.44
C LYS A 158 21.25 18.22 -4.11
N GLY A 159 20.74 17.61 -3.04
CA GLY A 159 20.65 18.16 -1.69
C GLY A 159 19.35 18.89 -1.37
N ASN A 160 18.49 19.18 -2.37
CA ASN A 160 17.25 19.95 -2.17
C ASN A 160 16.01 19.06 -1.99
N ILE A 161 16.15 17.89 -1.35
CA ILE A 161 15.07 16.91 -1.22
C ILE A 161 13.81 17.48 -0.55
N LYS A 162 13.97 18.47 0.34
CA LYS A 162 12.86 19.14 1.05
C LYS A 162 11.92 19.89 0.12
N ASP A 163 12.45 20.48 -0.95
CA ASP A 163 11.63 21.18 -1.96
C ASP A 163 10.83 20.20 -2.84
N TYR A 164 11.16 18.91 -2.76
CA TYR A 164 10.59 17.81 -3.54
C TYR A 164 10.01 16.72 -2.64
N VAL A 165 9.58 17.09 -1.42
CA VAL A 165 9.07 16.15 -0.42
C VAL A 165 7.86 15.37 -0.94
N SER A 166 7.00 16.00 -1.76
CA SER A 166 5.85 15.33 -2.36
C SER A 166 6.29 14.22 -3.31
N GLU A 167 7.23 14.50 -4.21
CA GLU A 167 7.74 13.53 -5.17
C GLU A 167 8.51 12.41 -4.47
N ALA A 168 9.29 12.74 -3.43
CA ALA A 168 10.04 11.77 -2.66
C ALA A 168 9.13 10.83 -1.86
N SER A 169 8.08 11.41 -1.24
CA SER A 169 7.04 10.65 -0.53
C SER A 169 6.30 9.70 -1.46
N THR A 170 5.99 10.13 -2.69
CA THR A 170 5.44 9.26 -3.74
C THR A 170 6.36 8.07 -4.01
N ILE A 171 7.67 8.27 -4.18
CA ILE A 171 8.60 7.14 -4.41
C ILE A 171 8.62 6.16 -3.23
N ILE A 172 8.63 6.66 -1.99
CA ILE A 172 8.58 5.81 -0.80
C ILE A 172 7.26 5.03 -0.73
N HIS A 173 6.14 5.67 -1.06
CA HIS A 173 4.83 5.03 -1.16
C HIS A 173 4.86 3.84 -2.14
N GLU A 174 5.31 4.08 -3.37
CA GLU A 174 5.37 3.03 -4.40
C GLU A 174 6.36 1.91 -4.07
N ILE A 175 7.52 2.23 -3.47
CA ILE A 175 8.48 1.21 -3.00
C ILE A 175 7.83 0.35 -1.92
N THR A 176 6.98 0.94 -1.07
CA THR A 176 6.27 0.20 -0.03
C THR A 176 5.36 -0.87 -0.62
N HIS A 177 4.66 -0.58 -1.73
CA HIS A 177 3.88 -1.60 -2.44
C HIS A 177 4.73 -2.75 -2.98
N LEU A 178 5.94 -2.45 -3.48
CA LEU A 178 6.87 -3.51 -3.88
C LEU A 178 7.31 -4.37 -2.69
N LEU A 179 7.67 -3.76 -1.56
CA LEU A 179 8.05 -4.49 -0.34
C LEU A 179 6.88 -5.35 0.19
N GLN A 180 5.66 -4.82 0.15
CA GLN A 180 4.43 -5.54 0.50
C GLN A 180 4.24 -6.80 -0.34
N ARG A 181 4.56 -6.72 -1.64
CA ARG A 181 4.49 -7.84 -2.58
C ARG A 181 5.62 -8.85 -2.38
N ASP A 182 6.81 -8.39 -2.02
CA ASP A 182 7.97 -9.26 -1.77
C ASP A 182 7.82 -10.07 -0.46
N GLN A 183 7.14 -9.52 0.55
CA GLN A 183 7.05 -10.12 1.90
C GLN A 183 5.63 -10.12 2.50
N PRO A 184 4.60 -10.64 1.80
CA PRO A 184 3.19 -10.46 2.17
C PRO A 184 2.84 -10.94 3.59
N GLN A 185 3.50 -11.97 4.09
CA GLN A 185 3.26 -12.50 5.44
C GLN A 185 3.64 -11.52 6.56
N ILE A 186 4.74 -10.77 6.39
CA ILE A 186 5.18 -9.79 7.39
C ILE A 186 4.16 -8.66 7.49
N TYR A 187 3.68 -8.20 6.34
CA TYR A 187 2.65 -7.17 6.26
C TYR A 187 1.29 -7.65 6.76
N ASP A 188 0.91 -8.90 6.48
CA ASP A 188 -0.31 -9.49 7.05
C ASP A 188 -0.28 -9.49 8.58
N ASN A 189 0.88 -9.78 9.19
CA ASN A 189 1.04 -9.71 10.64
C ASN A 189 0.86 -8.29 11.17
N LEU A 190 1.39 -7.27 10.47
CA LEU A 190 1.15 -5.87 10.80
C LEU A 190 -0.34 -5.50 10.66
N TYR A 191 -1.00 -5.91 9.58
CA TYR A 191 -2.41 -5.58 9.38
C TYR A 191 -3.30 -6.26 10.42
N ASN A 192 -2.96 -7.48 10.82
CA ASN A 192 -3.62 -8.18 11.91
C ASN A 192 -3.42 -7.46 13.26
N SER A 193 -2.26 -6.87 13.53
CA SER A 193 -2.04 -6.06 14.73
C SER A 193 -2.85 -4.75 14.72
N TRP A 194 -3.13 -4.23 13.52
CA TRP A 194 -4.13 -3.17 13.30
C TRP A 194 -5.59 -3.65 13.32
N LYS A 195 -5.83 -4.90 13.71
CA LYS A 195 -7.14 -5.55 13.82
C LYS A 195 -7.85 -5.79 12.48
N PHE A 196 -7.14 -5.73 11.35
CA PHE A 196 -7.71 -6.16 10.09
C PHE A 196 -7.83 -7.69 10.01
N GLN A 197 -8.83 -8.15 9.28
CA GLN A 197 -9.04 -9.55 8.93
C GLN A 197 -9.31 -9.63 7.44
N SER A 198 -8.52 -10.41 6.71
CA SER A 198 -8.70 -10.52 5.25
C SER A 198 -9.92 -11.40 4.90
N ILE A 199 -10.58 -11.03 3.81
CA ILE A 199 -11.66 -11.79 3.17
C ILE A 199 -11.40 -11.85 1.67
N SER A 200 -11.78 -12.95 1.03
CA SER A 200 -11.54 -13.14 -0.40
C SER A 200 -12.56 -12.39 -1.27
N TYR A 201 -12.17 -12.02 -2.49
CA TYR A 201 -13.12 -11.53 -3.50
C TYR A 201 -14.26 -12.53 -3.75
N GLN A 202 -13.97 -13.83 -3.74
CA GLN A 202 -14.99 -14.87 -3.91
C GLN A 202 -16.05 -14.80 -2.81
N TYR A 203 -15.63 -14.62 -1.54
CA TYR A 203 -16.57 -14.43 -0.43
C TYR A 203 -17.44 -13.19 -0.66
N LEU A 204 -16.83 -12.06 -1.04
CA LEU A 204 -17.59 -10.84 -1.35
C LEU A 204 -18.62 -11.09 -2.47
N ASN A 205 -18.18 -11.65 -3.59
CA ASN A 205 -19.02 -11.89 -4.75
C ASN A 205 -20.20 -12.83 -4.46
N CYS A 206 -20.05 -13.79 -3.54
CA CYS A 206 -21.13 -14.69 -3.14
C CYS A 206 -22.10 -14.09 -2.11
N ASN A 207 -21.66 -13.14 -1.27
CA ASN A 207 -22.43 -12.69 -0.11
C ASN A 207 -22.94 -11.25 -0.20
N PHE A 208 -22.49 -10.47 -1.19
CA PHE A 208 -22.83 -9.05 -1.32
C PHE A 208 -23.76 -8.78 -2.49
N PRO A 209 -24.57 -7.71 -2.42
CA PRO A 209 -25.37 -7.27 -3.55
C PRO A 209 -24.52 -7.05 -4.79
N HIS A 210 -24.94 -7.64 -5.92
CA HIS A 210 -24.20 -7.57 -7.18
C HIS A 210 -23.87 -6.13 -7.61
N HIS A 211 -24.78 -5.17 -7.37
CA HIS A 211 -24.56 -3.77 -7.71
C HIS A 211 -23.42 -3.10 -6.91
N ILE A 212 -23.10 -3.57 -5.70
CA ILE A 212 -21.93 -3.12 -4.94
C ILE A 212 -20.67 -3.72 -5.55
N ILE A 213 -20.67 -5.03 -5.77
CA ILE A 213 -19.51 -5.77 -6.32
C ILE A 213 -19.10 -5.23 -7.68
N GLN A 214 -20.05 -4.93 -8.56
CA GLN A 214 -19.77 -4.35 -9.88
C GLN A 214 -19.13 -2.96 -9.82
N ARG A 215 -19.35 -2.22 -8.73
CA ARG A 215 -18.85 -0.85 -8.54
C ARG A 215 -17.53 -0.77 -7.80
N ILE A 216 -17.02 -1.85 -7.21
CA ILE A 216 -15.71 -1.82 -6.53
C ILE A 216 -14.64 -1.41 -7.53
N ARG A 217 -13.90 -0.32 -7.26
CA ARG A 217 -12.79 0.10 -8.11
C ARG A 217 -11.63 -0.89 -7.94
N LEU A 218 -11.11 -1.42 -9.05
CA LEU A 218 -9.87 -2.19 -9.02
C LEU A 218 -8.65 -1.25 -8.87
N ASN A 219 -7.78 -1.56 -7.92
CA ASN A 219 -6.50 -0.89 -7.68
C ASN A 219 -5.34 -1.84 -8.11
N PRO A 220 -4.45 -1.44 -9.03
CA PRO A 220 -3.32 -2.28 -9.46
C PRO A 220 -2.38 -2.68 -8.33
N ASP A 221 -2.21 -1.84 -7.30
CA ASP A 221 -1.28 -2.10 -6.18
C ASP A 221 -1.72 -3.26 -5.28
N GLU A 222 -3.00 -3.64 -5.33
CA GLU A 222 -3.52 -4.80 -4.60
C GLU A 222 -3.15 -6.15 -5.27
N LEU A 223 -2.55 -6.12 -6.47
CA LEU A 223 -2.18 -7.32 -7.22
C LEU A 223 -0.78 -7.84 -6.90
N PRO A 224 -0.56 -9.18 -6.96
CA PRO A 224 -1.51 -10.23 -7.39
C PRO A 224 -2.48 -10.70 -6.28
N HIS A 225 -2.38 -10.13 -5.07
CA HIS A 225 -3.10 -10.60 -3.88
C HIS A 225 -4.44 -9.89 -3.66
N TYR A 226 -5.30 -9.85 -4.68
CA TYR A 226 -6.58 -9.13 -4.63
C TYR A 226 -7.52 -9.70 -3.55
N ARG A 227 -7.63 -8.97 -2.43
CA ARG A 227 -8.43 -9.35 -1.25
C ARG A 227 -8.88 -8.10 -0.51
N PHE A 228 -9.85 -8.26 0.37
CA PHE A 228 -10.47 -7.18 1.11
C PHE A 228 -10.24 -7.36 2.60
N TRP A 229 -10.47 -6.31 3.38
CA TRP A 229 -10.10 -6.30 4.79
C TRP A 229 -11.20 -5.74 5.66
N VAL A 230 -11.60 -6.50 6.67
CA VAL A 230 -12.55 -6.07 7.68
C VAL A 230 -11.75 -5.57 8.88
N TRP A 231 -11.87 -4.29 9.20
CA TRP A 231 -11.27 -3.71 10.38
C TRP A 231 -12.10 -4.00 11.62
N ASN A 232 -11.43 -4.52 12.65
CA ASN A 232 -11.94 -4.72 14.00
C ASN A 232 -13.27 -5.49 14.05
N SER A 233 -13.49 -6.40 13.08
CA SER A 233 -14.76 -7.13 12.90
C SER A 233 -16.00 -6.23 12.78
N LYS A 234 -15.83 -4.97 12.37
CA LYS A 234 -16.90 -3.94 12.42
C LYS A 234 -17.06 -3.17 11.11
N VAL A 235 -15.98 -2.91 10.39
CA VAL A 235 -16.01 -2.02 9.21
C VAL A 235 -15.28 -2.70 8.08
N LEU A 236 -15.96 -2.89 6.95
CA LEU A 236 -15.32 -3.21 5.68
C LEU A 236 -15.18 -1.89 4.88
N PRO A 237 -14.01 -1.24 4.90
CA PRO A 237 -13.74 -0.12 4.02
C PRO A 237 -13.61 -0.59 2.58
N ILE A 238 -14.28 0.09 1.64
CA ILE A 238 -14.16 -0.16 0.20
C ILE A 238 -14.27 1.14 -0.58
N VAL A 239 -13.67 1.15 -1.77
CA VAL A 239 -13.82 2.22 -2.76
C VAL A 239 -14.73 1.76 -3.87
N LEU A 240 -15.79 2.53 -4.10
CA LEU A 240 -16.77 2.28 -5.16
C LEU A 240 -16.75 3.41 -6.17
N TYR A 241 -16.96 3.10 -7.45
CA TYR A 241 -17.39 4.11 -8.42
C TYR A 241 -18.68 4.79 -7.95
N GLU A 242 -18.77 6.12 -7.97
CA GLU A 242 -19.94 6.86 -7.45
C GLU A 242 -21.23 6.50 -8.19
N SER A 243 -21.09 6.12 -9.46
CA SER A 243 -22.19 5.82 -10.37
C SER A 243 -21.87 4.60 -11.24
N SER A 244 -22.91 3.91 -11.68
CA SER A 244 -22.82 2.88 -12.74
C SER A 244 -22.51 3.47 -14.12
N LYS A 245 -22.27 4.78 -14.21
CA LYS A 245 -21.83 5.48 -15.41
C LYS A 245 -20.52 6.26 -15.20
N ALA A 246 -19.71 5.88 -14.22
CA ALA A 246 -18.40 6.49 -13.97
C ALA A 246 -17.60 6.60 -15.28
N LYS A 247 -17.03 7.78 -15.52
CA LYS A 247 -16.26 8.09 -16.75
C LYS A 247 -14.76 8.17 -16.47
N SER A 248 -14.39 8.16 -15.21
CA SER A 248 -13.04 8.34 -14.72
C SER A 248 -12.80 7.46 -13.49
N ILE A 249 -11.58 6.98 -13.32
CA ILE A 249 -11.20 6.24 -12.11
C ILE A 249 -11.17 7.10 -10.83
N ASN A 250 -11.33 8.42 -10.99
CA ASN A 250 -11.49 9.37 -9.90
C ASN A 250 -12.95 9.52 -9.45
N ASP A 251 -13.90 9.04 -10.24
CA ASP A 251 -15.33 9.11 -9.92
C ASP A 251 -15.66 8.05 -8.87
N VAL A 252 -15.12 8.20 -7.66
CA VAL A 252 -15.23 7.22 -6.58
C VAL A 252 -15.65 7.81 -5.23
N VAL A 253 -16.33 6.97 -4.43
CA VAL A 253 -16.61 7.22 -3.02
C VAL A 253 -15.87 6.21 -2.15
N TYR A 254 -15.41 6.67 -0.99
CA TYR A 254 -14.88 5.82 0.08
C TYR A 254 -16.03 5.53 1.03
N ILE A 255 -16.40 4.26 1.18
CA ILE A 255 -17.48 3.85 2.07
C ILE A 255 -17.01 2.83 3.09
N GLY A 256 -17.61 2.87 4.27
CA GLY A 256 -17.55 1.79 5.25
C GLY A 256 -18.85 1.00 5.21
N MET A 257 -18.73 -0.33 5.16
CA MET A 257 -19.86 -1.23 5.35
C MET A 257 -19.82 -1.78 6.78
N ARG A 258 -20.92 -1.67 7.52
CA ARG A 258 -21.02 -2.26 8.86
C ARG A 258 -20.95 -3.79 8.75
N TRP A 259 -19.96 -4.37 9.40
CA TRP A 259 -19.72 -5.80 9.45
C TRP A 259 -20.31 -6.40 10.72
N ASP A 260 -21.25 -7.33 10.58
CA ASP A 260 -21.92 -8.00 11.70
C ASP A 260 -21.69 -9.52 11.63
N LYS A 261 -20.74 -10.01 12.45
CA LYS A 261 -20.32 -11.42 12.50
C LYS A 261 -21.41 -12.44 12.89
N PRO A 262 -22.32 -12.20 13.85
CA PRO A 262 -23.29 -13.22 14.28
C PRO A 262 -24.27 -13.72 13.21
N HIS A 263 -24.31 -13.13 12.02
CA HIS A 263 -25.24 -13.56 10.98
C HIS A 263 -24.63 -13.86 9.61
N ASP A 264 -23.33 -13.60 9.38
CA ASP A 264 -22.73 -13.57 8.02
C ASP A 264 -23.56 -12.77 6.99
N LYS A 265 -24.50 -11.96 7.49
CA LYS A 265 -25.40 -11.10 6.74
C LYS A 265 -24.99 -9.69 7.08
N ILE A 266 -24.28 -9.10 6.14
CA ILE A 266 -23.93 -7.70 6.21
C ILE A 266 -25.22 -6.93 6.05
N ARG A 267 -25.60 -6.18 7.09
CA ARG A 267 -26.60 -5.14 6.91
C ARG A 267 -25.97 -4.17 5.93
N ALA A 268 -26.63 -3.96 4.79
CA ALA A 268 -26.21 -3.01 3.76
C ALA A 268 -26.30 -1.54 4.24
N GLU A 269 -26.12 -1.29 5.53
CA GLU A 269 -25.86 0.03 6.08
C GLU A 269 -24.44 0.42 5.64
N THR A 270 -24.40 1.01 4.45
CA THR A 270 -23.26 1.71 3.87
C THR A 270 -23.30 3.15 4.30
N ASP A 271 -22.18 3.69 4.77
CA ASP A 271 -22.03 5.13 4.91
C ASP A 271 -20.64 5.55 4.41
N TYR A 272 -20.44 6.86 4.21
CA TYR A 272 -19.11 7.39 3.89
C TYR A 272 -18.11 6.98 4.98
N LEU A 273 -16.90 6.59 4.56
CA LEU A 273 -15.89 6.02 5.46
C LEU A 273 -15.44 7.03 6.54
N ASP A 274 -15.50 8.33 6.24
CA ASP A 274 -15.21 9.43 7.15
C ASP A 274 -16.18 9.53 8.35
N ARG A 275 -17.39 8.96 8.24
CA ARG A 275 -18.38 8.92 9.33
C ARG A 275 -18.14 7.80 10.33
N PHE A 276 -17.20 6.89 10.06
CA PHE A 276 -16.79 5.85 11.01
C PHE A 276 -15.70 6.41 11.94
N THR A 277 -16.10 7.23 12.92
CA THR A 277 -15.16 7.96 13.80
C THR A 277 -14.16 7.04 14.49
N ASP A 278 -14.58 5.88 15.02
CA ASP A 278 -13.67 4.90 15.62
C ASP A 278 -12.56 4.45 14.66
N TYR A 279 -12.89 4.32 13.38
CA TYR A 279 -11.94 3.96 12.33
C TYR A 279 -11.01 5.13 12.04
N GLN A 280 -11.56 6.32 11.83
CA GLN A 280 -10.80 7.54 11.55
C GLN A 280 -9.83 7.88 12.67
N ASP A 281 -10.27 7.80 13.94
CA ASP A 281 -9.46 8.07 15.11
C ASP A 281 -8.33 7.04 15.27
N TYR A 282 -8.58 5.77 14.93
CA TYR A 282 -7.59 4.71 15.04
C TYR A 282 -6.44 4.88 14.03
N PHE A 283 -6.75 5.27 12.78
CA PHE A 283 -5.74 5.43 11.72
C PHE A 283 -5.20 6.85 11.58
N GLY A 284 -5.98 7.88 11.92
CA GLY A 284 -5.60 9.29 11.86
C GLY A 284 -5.22 9.81 10.47
N ILE A 285 -5.61 9.10 9.41
CA ILE A 285 -5.43 9.52 8.02
C ILE A 285 -6.78 9.58 7.33
N THR A 286 -7.01 10.62 6.54
CA THR A 286 -8.31 10.92 5.93
C THR A 286 -8.36 10.66 4.43
N ASN A 287 -7.23 10.31 3.81
CA ASN A 287 -7.13 10.04 2.38
C ASN A 287 -6.59 8.62 2.15
N ASN A 288 -7.04 7.98 1.07
CA ASN A 288 -6.56 6.67 0.61
C ASN A 288 -6.60 5.53 1.67
N HIS A 289 -7.35 5.70 2.76
CA HIS A 289 -7.33 4.81 3.92
C HIS A 289 -8.33 3.66 3.81
N TYR A 290 -8.67 3.20 2.61
CA TYR A 290 -9.67 2.12 2.45
C TYR A 290 -9.07 0.72 2.48
N HIS A 291 -7.75 0.63 2.46
CA HIS A 291 -7.05 -0.64 2.35
C HIS A 291 -5.76 -0.59 3.18
N PRO A 292 -5.43 -1.63 3.98
CA PRO A 292 -4.26 -1.59 4.86
C PRO A 292 -2.92 -1.40 4.12
N LEU A 293 -2.84 -1.82 2.85
CA LEU A 293 -1.64 -1.59 2.03
C LEU A 293 -1.39 -0.09 1.80
N GLU A 294 -2.46 0.65 1.47
CA GLU A 294 -2.42 2.09 1.25
C GLU A 294 -2.14 2.85 2.56
N ILE A 295 -2.77 2.42 3.65
CA ILE A 295 -2.53 2.98 5.00
C ILE A 295 -1.05 2.84 5.36
N HIS A 296 -0.47 1.67 5.12
CA HIS A 296 0.93 1.42 5.42
C HIS A 296 1.87 2.21 4.49
N ALA A 297 1.59 2.29 3.20
CA ALA A 297 2.36 3.08 2.26
C ALA A 297 2.32 4.58 2.62
N GLU A 298 1.18 5.09 3.09
CA GLU A 298 1.05 6.43 3.63
C GLU A 298 1.85 6.63 4.92
N TYR A 299 1.80 5.67 5.85
CA TYR A 299 2.61 5.72 7.08
C TYR A 299 4.11 5.71 6.80
N GLN A 300 4.54 4.95 5.79
CA GLN A 300 5.92 4.94 5.33
C GLN A 300 6.31 6.31 4.77
N ALA A 301 5.48 6.90 3.91
CA ALA A 301 5.70 8.24 3.37
C ALA A 301 5.76 9.30 4.50
N VAL A 302 4.80 9.29 5.42
CA VAL A 302 4.78 10.16 6.60
C VAL A 302 6.06 10.01 7.40
N LYS A 303 6.50 8.78 7.69
CA LYS A 303 7.71 8.55 8.47
C LYS A 303 8.98 9.01 7.76
N PHE A 304 9.02 8.91 6.43
CA PHE A 304 10.10 9.47 5.64
C PHE A 304 10.16 11.00 5.78
N ILE A 305 9.00 11.68 5.76
CA ILE A 305 8.93 13.13 6.01
C ILE A 305 9.46 13.48 7.42
N GLU A 306 9.15 12.67 8.43
CA GLU A 306 9.70 12.87 9.77
C GLU A 306 11.24 12.80 9.80
N PHE A 307 11.87 11.99 8.95
CA PHE A 307 13.33 11.97 8.83
C PHE A 307 13.89 13.27 8.23
N LEU A 308 13.16 13.89 7.30
CA LEU A 308 13.57 15.14 6.68
C LEU A 308 13.42 16.33 7.62
N ASP A 309 12.29 16.43 8.32
CA ASP A 309 11.91 17.63 9.06
C ASP A 309 12.08 17.52 10.57
N GLY A 310 12.26 16.31 11.10
CA GLY A 310 12.46 16.07 12.54
C GLY A 310 11.20 16.25 13.38
N PHE A 311 10.05 16.57 12.77
CA PHE A 311 8.76 16.73 13.44
C PHE A 311 7.89 15.50 13.25
N ILE A 312 7.28 15.03 14.34
CA ILE A 312 6.27 13.98 14.29
C ILE A 312 4.94 14.60 13.85
N THR A 313 4.39 14.14 12.73
CA THR A 313 3.16 14.70 12.16
C THR A 313 1.93 13.87 12.50
N LEU A 314 2.08 12.58 12.84
CA LEU A 314 0.98 11.66 13.12
C LEU A 314 1.14 10.94 14.46
N GLN A 315 0.05 10.83 15.23
CA GLN A 315 0.02 10.22 16.57
C GLN A 315 -1.15 9.26 16.76
N SER A 316 -1.73 8.75 15.67
CA SER A 316 -2.84 7.80 15.76
C SER A 316 -2.39 6.47 16.38
N PRO A 317 -3.28 5.72 17.05
CA PRO A 317 -2.96 4.41 17.61
C PRO A 317 -2.31 3.44 16.61
N ALA A 318 -2.79 3.38 15.37
CA ALA A 318 -2.21 2.51 14.34
C ALA A 318 -0.81 2.98 13.91
N TYR A 319 -0.57 4.29 13.80
CA TYR A 319 0.76 4.82 13.48
C TYR A 319 1.77 4.59 14.63
N LEU A 320 1.31 4.67 15.88
CA LEU A 320 2.15 4.31 17.03
C LEU A 320 2.53 2.83 17.00
N GLU A 321 1.59 1.96 16.62
CA GLU A 321 1.86 0.53 16.45
C GLU A 321 2.84 0.28 15.30
N TYR A 322 2.63 0.91 14.14
CA TYR A 322 3.54 0.90 13.00
C TYR A 322 4.98 1.23 13.40
N LYS A 323 5.19 2.30 14.17
CA LYS A 323 6.53 2.71 14.60
C LYS A 323 7.26 1.65 15.42
N LYS A 324 6.55 0.75 16.12
CA LYS A 324 7.17 -0.37 16.84
C LYS A 324 7.78 -1.39 15.89
N TYR A 325 7.23 -1.56 14.69
CA TYR A 325 7.75 -2.48 13.67
C TYR A 325 8.99 -1.96 12.94
N LEU A 326 9.34 -0.68 13.14
CA LEU A 326 10.55 -0.05 12.58
C LEU A 326 11.76 -0.09 13.51
N ASN A 327 11.58 -0.49 14.76
CA ASN A 327 12.62 -0.63 15.79
C ASN A 327 12.95 -2.11 15.98
#